data_AF-A0A816QQY9-F1
#
_entry.id   AF-A0A816QQY9-F1
#
_cell.length_a   1.000
_cell.length_b   1.000
_cell.length_c   1.000
_cell.angle_alpha   90.00
_cell.angle_beta   90.00
_cell.angle_gamma   90.00
#
_symmetry.space_group_name_H-M   'P 1'
#
loop_
_entity.id
_entity.type
_entity.pdbx_description
1 polymer ?
#
loop_
_entity_poly.entity_id
_entity_poly.type
_entity_poly.pdbx_seq_one_letter_code
_entity_poly.pdbx_strand_id
1 'polypeptide(L)'
;MNIPIAIEKPKFIPDCFALVIRYIPRGLDYEFAKEEISRSIASVVNLKRIQYSYNRKADDCRFHVKDRQEYNRELNMRRISIGNIMVPITRFLEGNKLAYCTRCWHAGHMRNKCLAATARCRICTQEITDI
;
A
#
# COMPACT_ATOMS: atom_id res chain seq x y z
N MET A 1 -8.84 27.00 31.21
CA MET A 1 -7.44 26.93 30.71
C MET A 1 -7.47 26.18 29.39
N ASN A 2 -7.16 26.84 28.27
CA ASN A 2 -7.02 26.18 26.98
C ASN A 2 -5.62 25.61 26.87
N ILE A 3 -5.50 24.28 26.84
CA ILE A 3 -4.24 23.60 26.55
C ILE A 3 -4.07 23.68 25.02
N PRO A 4 -3.06 24.39 24.49
CA PRO A 4 -2.81 24.40 23.07
C PRO A 4 -2.33 23.00 22.65
N ILE A 5 -3.19 22.26 21.95
CA ILE A 5 -2.82 20.97 21.37
C ILE A 5 -1.96 21.28 20.13
N ALA A 6 -0.65 21.09 20.27
CA ALA A 6 0.25 21.14 19.13
C ALA A 6 -0.04 19.94 18.23
N ILE A 7 -0.67 20.18 17.07
CA ILE A 7 -0.92 19.14 16.07
C ILE A 7 0.40 18.87 15.36
N GLU A 8 1.08 17.79 15.75
CA GLU A 8 2.29 17.34 15.06
C GLU A 8 1.88 16.78 13.69
N LYS A 9 2.37 17.41 12.61
CA LYS A 9 2.06 16.94 11.26
C LYS A 9 2.70 15.56 11.05
N PRO A 10 1.97 14.58 10.50
CA PRO A 10 2.55 13.27 10.24
C PRO A 10 3.69 13.40 9.23
N LYS A 11 4.84 12.82 9.57
CA LYS A 11 6.03 12.78 8.69
C LYS A 11 5.80 11.98 7.41
N PHE A 12 4.82 11.07 7.43
CA PHE A 12 4.49 10.18 6.33
C PHE A 12 2.98 10.13 6.12
N ILE A 13 2.58 10.07 4.85
CA ILE A 13 1.18 9.82 4.49
C ILE A 13 0.93 8.31 4.62
N PRO A 14 -0.09 7.86 5.37
CA PRO A 14 -0.43 6.45 5.49
C PRO A 14 -0.79 5.83 4.13
N ASP A 15 -0.41 4.57 3.94
CA ASP A 15 -0.65 3.83 2.70
C ASP A 15 -2.14 3.65 2.36
N CYS A 16 -3.05 3.74 3.33
CA CYS A 16 -4.50 3.76 3.08
C CYS A 16 -4.97 4.98 2.27
N PHE A 17 -4.15 6.04 2.20
CA PHE A 17 -4.33 7.20 1.33
C PHE A 17 -3.49 7.14 0.05
N ALA A 18 -2.89 5.99 -0.26
CA ALA A 18 -2.19 5.82 -1.52
C ALA A 18 -3.18 5.59 -2.69
N LEU A 19 -2.74 5.99 -3.86
CA LEU A 19 -3.36 5.70 -5.14
C LEU A 19 -2.51 4.67 -5.90
N VAL A 20 -3.16 3.94 -6.80
CA VAL A 20 -2.53 2.96 -7.67
C VAL A 20 -2.94 3.21 -9.11
N ILE A 21 -1.95 3.34 -9.97
CA ILE A 21 -2.13 3.21 -11.41
C ILE A 21 -1.90 1.76 -11.78
N ARG A 22 -2.87 1.13 -12.44
CA ARG A 22 -2.82 -0.30 -12.76
C ARG A 22 -2.64 -0.56 -14.24
N TYR A 23 -2.12 -1.74 -14.56
CA TYR A 23 -2.02 -2.25 -15.92
C TYR A 23 -1.11 -1.44 -16.85
N ILE A 24 -0.03 -0.87 -16.30
CA ILE A 24 1.03 -0.24 -17.11
C ILE A 24 1.75 -1.35 -17.89
N PRO A 25 1.80 -1.31 -19.22
CA PRO A 25 2.47 -2.34 -20.01
C PRO A 25 3.94 -2.44 -19.63
N ARG A 26 4.45 -3.66 -19.44
CA ARG A 26 5.84 -3.90 -19.04
C ARG A 26 6.89 -3.43 -20.04
N GLY A 27 6.52 -3.31 -21.31
CA GLY A 27 7.40 -2.76 -22.34
C GLY A 27 7.57 -1.24 -22.24
N LEU A 28 6.77 -0.57 -21.39
CA LEU A 28 6.90 0.85 -21.13
C LEU A 28 7.98 1.07 -20.07
N ASP A 29 8.91 1.97 -20.36
CA ASP A 29 9.96 2.34 -19.41
C ASP A 29 9.37 2.94 -18.12
N TYR A 30 9.95 2.56 -16.98
CA TYR A 30 9.47 3.00 -15.68
C TYR A 30 9.71 4.48 -15.45
N GLU A 31 10.88 5.00 -15.83
CA GLU A 31 11.21 6.40 -15.62
C GLU A 31 10.34 7.29 -16.51
N PHE A 32 10.10 6.88 -17.76
CA PHE A 32 9.10 7.53 -18.62
C PHE A 32 7.72 7.58 -17.98
N ALA A 33 7.21 6.45 -17.47
CA ALA A 33 5.91 6.41 -16.81
C ALA A 33 5.86 7.34 -15.58
N LYS A 34 6.94 7.37 -14.81
CA LYS A 34 7.09 8.21 -13.62
C LYS A 34 7.10 9.70 -13.95
N GLU A 35 7.76 10.11 -15.03
CA GLU A 35 7.74 11.49 -15.52
C GLU A 35 6.34 11.92 -15.96
N GLU A 36 5.65 11.09 -16.75
CA GLU A 36 4.28 11.36 -17.21
C GLU A 36 3.29 11.48 -16.05
N ILE A 37 3.41 10.59 -15.05
CA ILE A 37 2.60 10.65 -13.82
C ILE A 37 2.87 11.93 -13.05
N SER A 38 4.14 12.29 -12.85
CA SER A 38 4.53 13.48 -12.09
C SER A 38 4.15 14.78 -12.82
N ARG A 39 4.12 14.76 -14.16
CA ARG A 39 3.65 15.88 -14.98
C ARG A 39 2.14 16.05 -14.90
N SER A 40 1.40 14.94 -14.87
CA SER A 40 -0.07 14.94 -14.81
C SER A 40 -0.60 15.27 -13.41
N ILE A 41 0.11 14.84 -12.36
CA ILE A 41 -0.31 14.97 -10.97
C ILE A 41 0.83 15.64 -10.18
N ALA A 42 0.70 16.95 -9.98
CA ALA A 42 1.80 17.78 -9.49
C ALA A 42 2.26 17.44 -8.05
N SER A 43 1.35 16.97 -7.18
CA SER A 43 1.70 16.68 -5.79
C SER A 43 2.09 15.22 -5.51
N VAL A 44 2.41 14.44 -6.55
CA VAL A 44 2.88 13.05 -6.42
C VAL A 44 4.10 12.97 -5.50
N VAL A 45 4.03 12.05 -4.54
CA VAL A 45 5.14 11.66 -3.68
C VAL A 45 5.18 10.14 -3.51
N ASN A 46 6.35 9.61 -3.17
CA ASN A 46 6.54 8.17 -2.90
C ASN A 46 6.06 7.25 -4.04
N LEU A 47 6.23 7.68 -5.31
CA LEU A 47 5.91 6.84 -6.46
C LEU A 47 6.85 5.63 -6.51
N LYS A 48 6.28 4.43 -6.50
CA LYS A 48 6.98 3.15 -6.50
C LYS A 48 6.23 2.13 -7.34
N ARG A 49 6.96 1.29 -8.08
CA ARG A 49 6.40 0.09 -8.71
C ARG A 49 6.00 -0.92 -7.63
N ILE A 50 4.80 -1.51 -7.77
CA ILE A 50 4.34 -2.60 -6.89
C ILE A 50 5.03 -3.89 -7.31
N GLN A 51 5.73 -4.53 -6.37
CA GLN A 51 6.33 -5.84 -6.58
C GLN A 51 5.34 -6.93 -6.17
N TYR A 52 4.98 -7.78 -7.13
CA TYR A 52 4.17 -8.97 -6.88
C TYR A 52 5.06 -10.20 -6.76
N SER A 53 4.66 -11.16 -5.93
CA SER A 53 5.34 -12.46 -5.80
C SER A 53 5.19 -13.35 -7.04
N TYR A 54 4.25 -13.02 -7.93
CA TYR A 54 3.96 -13.75 -9.16
C TYR A 54 4.15 -12.86 -10.38
N ASN A 55 4.42 -13.47 -11.53
CA ASN A 55 4.71 -12.75 -12.75
C ASN A 55 3.41 -12.21 -13.38
N ARG A 56 3.21 -10.89 -13.35
CA ARG A 56 2.09 -10.23 -14.03
C ARG A 56 2.51 -9.77 -15.43
N LYS A 57 1.56 -9.73 -16.35
CA LYS A 57 1.75 -9.22 -17.72
C LYS A 57 1.87 -7.68 -17.78
N ALA A 58 1.57 -7.00 -16.68
CA ALA A 58 1.59 -5.56 -16.56
C ALA A 58 2.06 -5.15 -15.16
N ASP A 59 2.60 -3.96 -15.05
CA ASP A 59 3.07 -3.36 -13.82
C ASP A 59 1.98 -2.45 -13.23
N ASP A 60 1.94 -2.38 -11.90
CA ASP A 60 1.10 -1.43 -11.17
C ASP A 60 2.06 -0.49 -10.40
N CYS A 61 1.73 0.79 -10.32
CA CYS A 61 2.51 1.80 -9.60
C CYS A 61 1.68 2.40 -8.47
N ARG A 62 2.27 2.50 -7.28
CA ARG A 62 1.67 3.12 -6.09
C ARG A 62 2.30 4.48 -5.83
N PHE A 63 1.49 5.46 -5.46
CA PHE A 63 1.96 6.79 -5.05
C PHE A 63 1.02 7.42 -4.03
N HIS A 64 1.44 8.53 -3.45
CA HIS A 64 0.61 9.40 -2.64
C HIS A 64 0.53 10.77 -3.30
N VAL A 65 -0.45 11.56 -2.88
CA VAL A 65 -0.57 12.98 -3.22
C VAL A 65 -0.60 13.78 -1.92
N LYS A 66 -0.04 14.99 -1.93
CA LYS A 66 0.04 15.83 -0.72
C LYS A 66 -1.30 16.45 -0.37
N ASP A 67 -2.17 16.65 -1.36
CA ASP A 67 -3.43 17.35 -1.20
C ASP A 67 -4.65 16.40 -1.28
N ARG A 68 -5.62 16.61 -0.37
CA ARG A 68 -6.84 15.79 -0.29
C ARG A 68 -7.80 16.06 -1.45
N GLN A 69 -7.86 17.29 -1.96
CA GLN A 69 -8.73 17.60 -3.10
C GLN A 69 -8.17 16.95 -4.36
N GLU A 70 -6.85 17.01 -4.58
CA GLU A 70 -6.18 16.30 -5.66
C GLU A 70 -6.41 14.78 -5.56
N TYR A 71 -6.27 14.19 -4.37
CA TYR A 71 -6.59 12.77 -4.15
C TYR A 71 -8.01 12.40 -4.64
N ASN A 72 -9.00 13.18 -4.26
CA ASN A 72 -10.38 12.94 -4.65
C ASN A 72 -10.60 13.18 -6.15
N ARG A 73 -9.95 14.21 -6.72
CA ARG A 73 -10.00 14.50 -8.16
C ARG A 73 -9.49 13.32 -8.96
N GLU A 74 -8.29 12.82 -8.65
CA GLU A 74 -7.67 11.69 -9.36
C GLU A 74 -8.53 10.41 -9.27
N LEU A 75 -9.11 10.14 -8.09
CA LEU A 75 -10.06 9.03 -7.93
C LEU A 75 -11.35 9.19 -8.74
N ASN A 76 -11.87 10.41 -8.83
CA ASN A 76 -13.08 10.69 -9.60
C ASN A 76 -12.82 10.63 -11.10
N MET A 77 -11.63 11.03 -11.57
CA MET A 77 -11.21 10.87 -12.97
C MET A 77 -11.04 9.40 -13.37
N ARG A 78 -10.65 8.54 -12.41
CA ARG A 78 -10.50 7.07 -12.54
C ARG A 78 -9.45 6.59 -13.55
N ARG A 79 -8.89 7.47 -14.38
CA ARG A 79 -7.92 7.14 -15.42
C ARG A 79 -6.92 8.26 -15.60
N ILE A 80 -5.74 7.89 -16.09
CA ILE A 80 -4.65 8.80 -16.46
C ILE A 80 -4.04 8.33 -17.78
N SER A 81 -3.56 9.29 -18.56
CA SER A 81 -2.79 9.00 -19.77
C SER A 81 -1.32 8.79 -19.40
N ILE A 82 -0.71 7.72 -19.92
CA ILE A 82 0.74 7.53 -19.86
C ILE A 82 1.20 7.21 -21.27
N GLY A 83 1.91 8.13 -21.93
CA GLY A 83 2.15 8.04 -23.36
C GLY A 83 0.81 8.05 -24.13
N ASN A 84 0.57 7.03 -24.95
CA ASN A 84 -0.64 6.90 -25.78
C ASN A 84 -1.71 5.96 -25.20
N ILE A 85 -1.59 5.54 -23.93
CA ILE A 85 -2.52 4.61 -23.29
C ILE A 85 -3.23 5.25 -22.11
N MET A 86 -4.51 4.91 -21.95
CA MET A 86 -5.31 5.29 -20.79
C MET A 86 -5.34 4.15 -19.79
N VAL A 87 -4.77 4.37 -18.61
CA VAL A 87 -4.67 3.37 -17.55
C VAL A 87 -5.48 3.80 -16.33
N PRO A 88 -6.08 2.87 -15.58
CA PRO A 88 -6.92 3.20 -14.44
C PRO A 88 -6.12 3.68 -13.22
N ILE A 89 -6.66 4.68 -12.53
CA ILE A 89 -6.28 5.09 -11.17
C ILE A 89 -7.31 4.52 -10.20
N THR A 90 -6.84 3.87 -9.14
CA THR A 90 -7.68 3.28 -8.09
C THR A 90 -7.10 3.57 -6.71
N ARG A 91 -7.91 3.37 -5.66
CA ARG A 91 -7.38 3.38 -4.29
C ARG A 91 -6.42 2.23 -4.09
N PHE A 92 -5.34 2.46 -3.36
CA PHE A 92 -4.55 1.35 -2.84
C PHE A 92 -5.34 0.68 -1.73
N LEU A 93 -5.84 -0.51 -2.03
CA LEU A 93 -6.32 -1.39 -0.99
C LEU A 93 -5.09 -2.09 -0.43
N GLU A 94 -4.62 -1.62 0.71
CA GLU A 94 -3.74 -2.43 1.52
C GLU A 94 -4.43 -3.78 1.70
N GLY A 95 -3.80 -4.84 1.20
CA GLY A 95 -4.24 -6.18 1.56
C GLY A 95 -4.28 -6.20 3.08
N ASN A 96 -5.43 -6.56 3.66
CA ASN A 96 -5.51 -6.90 5.07
C ASN A 96 -4.42 -7.96 5.28
N LYS A 97 -3.23 -7.52 5.72
CA LYS A 97 -2.27 -8.42 6.32
C LYS A 97 -2.96 -8.78 7.61
N LEU A 98 -3.84 -9.78 7.54
CA LEU A 98 -4.24 -10.53 8.70
C LEU A 98 -2.92 -11.02 9.27
N ALA A 99 -2.39 -10.26 10.21
CA ALA A 99 -1.23 -10.63 10.97
C ALA A 99 -1.71 -11.76 11.86
N TYR A 100 -1.72 -12.96 11.29
CA TYR A 100 -1.81 -14.17 12.09
C TYR A 100 -0.48 -14.28 12.79
N CYS A 101 -0.52 -14.37 14.11
CA CYS A 101 0.67 -14.62 14.89
C CYS A 101 1.24 -15.99 14.51
N THR A 102 2.48 -16.07 14.02
CA THR A 102 3.08 -17.37 13.64
C THR A 102 3.47 -18.25 14.85
N ARG A 103 3.18 -17.81 16.07
CA ARG A 103 3.30 -18.60 17.31
C ARG A 103 1.96 -19.25 17.68
N CYS A 104 0.88 -18.47 17.79
CA CYS A 104 -0.42 -18.98 18.26
C CYS A 104 -1.50 -19.07 17.17
N TRP A 105 -1.22 -18.62 15.95
CA TRP A 105 -2.11 -18.57 14.79
C TRP A 105 -3.41 -17.78 14.96
N HIS A 106 -3.52 -16.94 15.99
CA HIS A 106 -4.63 -16.00 16.16
C HIS A 106 -4.35 -14.68 15.42
N ALA A 107 -5.41 -14.06 14.90
CA ALA A 107 -5.34 -12.74 14.29
C ALA A 107 -5.18 -11.63 15.36
N GLY A 108 -4.74 -10.45 14.91
CA GLY A 108 -4.75 -9.23 15.73
C GLY A 108 -3.45 -8.91 16.47
N HIS A 109 -2.38 -9.70 16.29
CA HIS A 109 -1.07 -9.38 16.86
C HIS A 109 0.10 -10.04 16.11
N MET A 110 1.30 -9.50 16.27
CA MET A 110 2.54 -10.07 15.75
C MET A 110 3.19 -11.02 16.76
N ARG A 111 4.05 -11.94 16.29
CA ARG A 111 4.72 -12.97 17.12
C ARG A 111 5.48 -12.40 18.33
N ASN A 112 6.16 -11.26 18.16
CA ASN A 112 6.92 -10.60 19.23
C ASN A 112 6.05 -9.96 20.31
N LYS A 113 4.74 -9.81 20.07
CA LYS A 113 3.74 -9.31 21.03
C LYS A 113 2.77 -10.41 21.48
N CYS A 114 3.08 -11.67 21.21
CA CYS A 114 2.22 -12.80 21.54
C CYS A 114 2.35 -13.15 23.03
N LEU A 115 1.23 -13.09 23.75
CA LEU A 115 1.15 -13.45 25.17
C LEU A 115 0.74 -14.92 25.40
N ALA A 116 0.57 -15.70 24.33
CA ALA A 116 0.22 -17.12 24.44
C ALA A 116 1.39 -17.89 25.09
N ALA A 117 1.08 -18.73 26.08
CA ALA A 117 2.07 -19.55 26.76
C ALA A 117 2.67 -20.59 25.81
N THR A 118 1.83 -21.29 25.05
CA THR A 118 2.22 -22.36 24.12
C THR A 118 2.33 -21.86 22.68
N ALA A 119 3.22 -22.49 21.90
CA ALA A 119 3.25 -22.34 20.45
C ALA A 119 2.27 -23.35 19.82
N ARG A 120 1.89 -23.14 18.56
CA ARG A 120 1.04 -24.06 17.80
C ARG A 120 1.74 -24.51 16.53
N CYS A 121 1.64 -25.80 16.23
CA CYS A 121 2.20 -26.38 15.01
C CYS A 121 1.59 -25.72 13.76
N ARG A 122 2.44 -25.35 12.80
CA ARG A 122 1.98 -24.75 11.53
C ARG A 122 1.08 -25.67 10.70
N ILE A 123 1.26 -26.98 10.83
CA ILE A 123 0.58 -27.97 9.99
C ILE A 123 -0.70 -28.45 10.66
N CYS A 124 -0.61 -28.93 11.91
CA CYS A 124 -1.77 -29.52 12.60
C CYS A 124 -2.45 -28.58 13.60
N THR A 125 -1.91 -27.37 13.83
CA THR A 125 -2.43 -26.35 14.78
C THR A 125 -2.51 -26.77 16.26
N GLN A 126 -2.05 -27.98 16.59
CA GLN A 126 -1.96 -28.45 17.97
C GLN A 126 -0.91 -27.67 18.76
N GLU A 127 -1.16 -27.53 20.06
CA GLU A 127 -0.25 -26.86 20.97
C GLU A 127 1.02 -27.68 21.15
N ILE A 128 2.15 -27.00 20.97
CA ILE A 128 3.48 -27.50 21.25
C ILE A 128 3.82 -26.93 22.63
N THR A 129 3.72 -27.79 23.63
CA THR A 129 4.39 -27.59 24.91
C THR A 129 5.86 -27.95 24.70
N ASP A 130 6.71 -26.92 24.52
CA ASP A 130 8.14 -27.10 24.70
C ASP A 130 8.39 -27.47 26.19
N ILE A 131 9.14 -28.56 26.43
CA ILE A 131 9.81 -28.82 27.71
C ILE A 131 10.97 -27.83 27.82
#